data_AF-A0A673U0L6-F1
#
_entry.id   AF-A0A673U0L6-F1
#
_cell.length_a   1.000
_cell.length_b   1.000
_cell.length_c   1.000
_cell.angle_alpha   90.00
_cell.angle_beta   90.00
_cell.angle_gamma   90.00
#
_symmetry.space_group_name_H-M   'P 1'
#
loop_
_entity.id
_entity.type
_entity.pdbx_description
1 polymer ?
#
loop_
_entity_poly.entity_id
_entity_poly.type
_entity_poly.pdbx_seq_one_letter_code
_entity_poly.pdbx_strand_id
1 'polypeptide(L)'
;MVRALLVSLVSCLVAIQEARLISRCDLASVLHKEDLDGFEGYSLSDCECRSPTPRVNENADGSFNYGIFQINSHYWCNDYRSHSENICHEDCKGLARVSGWGR
;
A
#
# COMPACT_ATOMS: atom_id res chain seq x y z
N MET A 1 -9.32 24.79 -32.61
CA MET A 1 -8.02 24.14 -32.34
C MET A 1 -7.77 23.93 -30.86
N VAL A 2 -7.82 24.97 -30.01
CA VAL A 2 -7.62 24.87 -28.54
C VAL A 2 -8.53 23.84 -27.86
N ARG A 3 -9.83 23.80 -28.20
CA ARG A 3 -10.76 22.81 -27.62
C ARG A 3 -10.37 21.35 -27.89
N ALA A 4 -9.90 21.04 -29.09
CA ALA A 4 -9.46 19.69 -29.45
C ALA A 4 -8.17 19.30 -28.71
N LEU A 5 -7.25 20.26 -28.52
CA LEU A 5 -6.04 20.08 -27.73
C LEU A 5 -6.35 19.83 -26.25
N LEU A 6 -7.30 20.58 -25.68
CA LEU A 6 -7.74 20.38 -24.30
C LEU A 6 -8.40 19.01 -24.10
N VAL A 7 -9.26 18.58 -25.04
CA VAL A 7 -9.90 17.25 -24.98
C VAL A 7 -8.87 16.12 -25.09
N SER A 8 -7.86 16.27 -25.97
CA SER A 8 -6.75 15.32 -26.09
C SER A 8 -5.92 15.24 -24.80
N LEU A 9 -5.57 16.38 -24.22
CA LEU A 9 -4.81 16.45 -22.96
C LEU A 9 -5.57 15.80 -21.80
N VAL A 10 -6.87 16.09 -21.67
CA VAL A 10 -7.72 15.49 -20.63
C VAL A 10 -7.85 13.97 -20.81
N SER A 11 -8.03 13.48 -22.04
CA SER A 11 -8.07 12.03 -22.30
C SER A 11 -6.75 11.35 -21.93
N CYS A 12 -5.62 11.99 -22.23
CA CYS A 12 -4.30 11.47 -21.88
C CYS A 12 -4.10 11.40 -20.36
N LEU A 13 -4.61 12.37 -19.60
CA LEU A 13 -4.55 12.39 -18.14
C LEU A 13 -5.40 11.30 -17.47
N VAL A 14 -6.58 10.99 -18.03
CA VAL A 14 -7.48 9.96 -17.48
C VAL A 14 -6.90 8.55 -17.62
N ALA A 15 -6.16 8.27 -18.70
CA ALA A 15 -5.53 6.96 -18.93
C ALA A 15 -4.41 6.59 -17.93
N ILE A 16 -3.95 7.53 -17.10
CA ILE A 16 -2.84 7.33 -16.16
C ILE A 16 -3.33 6.77 -14.81
N GLN A 17 -4.63 6.78 -14.55
CA GLN A 17 -5.17 6.55 -13.21
C GLN A 17 -5.81 5.16 -13.06
N GLU A 18 -5.01 4.11 -13.25
CA GLU A 18 -5.43 2.73 -12.99
C GLU A 18 -5.10 2.37 -11.52
N ALA A 19 -6.09 2.48 -10.64
CA ALA A 19 -6.00 1.91 -9.29
C ALA A 19 -6.11 0.38 -9.40
N ARG A 20 -4.99 -0.33 -9.39
CA ARG A 20 -4.98 -1.80 -9.47
C ARG A 20 -5.44 -2.42 -8.15
N LEU A 21 -6.62 -3.02 -8.16
CA LEU A 21 -7.01 -3.99 -7.15
C LEU A 21 -6.22 -5.27 -7.38
N ILE A 22 -5.35 -5.65 -6.44
CA ILE A 22 -4.65 -6.94 -6.48
C ILE A 22 -5.60 -8.04 -5.96
N SER A 23 -5.72 -9.14 -6.70
CA SER A 23 -6.55 -10.27 -6.28
C SER A 23 -5.88 -11.04 -5.12
N ARG A 24 -6.65 -11.89 -4.42
CA ARG A 24 -6.10 -12.71 -3.31
C ARG A 24 -4.94 -13.60 -3.75
N CYS A 25 -5.06 -14.27 -4.90
CA CYS A 25 -4.02 -15.17 -5.40
C CYS A 25 -2.81 -14.42 -5.93
N ASP A 26 -3.02 -13.26 -6.55
CA ASP A 26 -1.91 -12.41 -6.99
C ASP A 26 -1.12 -11.88 -5.79
N LEU A 27 -1.82 -11.45 -4.73
CA LEU A 27 -1.19 -11.04 -3.48
C LEU A 27 -0.41 -12.20 -2.86
N ALA A 28 -1.03 -13.37 -2.71
CA ALA A 28 -0.35 -14.56 -2.18
C ALA A 28 0.88 -14.94 -3.02
N SER A 29 0.81 -14.83 -4.35
CA SER A 29 1.96 -15.08 -5.22
C SER A 29 3.10 -14.09 -4.99
N VAL A 30 2.80 -12.81 -4.75
CA VAL A 30 3.82 -11.82 -4.39
C VAL A 30 4.42 -12.17 -3.04
N LEU A 31 3.60 -12.37 -2.01
CA LEU A 31 4.09 -12.67 -0.66
C LEU A 31 4.94 -13.94 -0.61
N HIS A 32 4.58 -14.96 -1.39
CA HIS A 32 5.36 -16.18 -1.53
C HIS A 32 6.72 -15.92 -2.19
N LYS A 33 6.79 -15.05 -3.21
CA LYS A 33 8.05 -14.65 -3.87
C LYS A 33 8.97 -13.84 -2.96
N GLU A 34 8.41 -13.15 -1.98
CA GLU A 34 9.15 -12.39 -0.95
C GLU A 34 9.43 -13.23 0.31
N ASP A 35 9.35 -14.56 0.22
CA ASP A 35 9.67 -15.52 1.30
C ASP A 35 8.86 -15.32 2.61
N LEU A 36 7.63 -14.79 2.50
CA LEU A 36 6.75 -14.61 3.66
C LEU A 36 5.90 -15.84 4.01
N ASP A 37 5.96 -16.91 3.21
CA ASP A 37 5.29 -18.18 3.52
C ASP A 37 6.12 -19.00 4.51
N GLY A 38 5.63 -19.15 5.75
CA GLY A 38 6.35 -19.80 6.85
C GLY A 38 7.21 -18.85 7.69
N PHE A 39 7.20 -17.55 7.39
CA PHE A 39 7.97 -16.55 8.15
C PHE A 39 7.48 -16.49 9.60
N GLU A 40 8.41 -16.60 10.55
CA GLU A 40 8.10 -16.69 12.00
C GLU A 40 7.09 -17.82 12.34
N GLY A 41 7.00 -18.86 11.49
CA GLY A 41 6.05 -19.96 11.65
C GLY A 41 4.64 -19.70 11.13
N TYR A 42 4.38 -18.55 10.49
CA TYR A 42 3.09 -18.20 9.89
C TYR A 42 3.05 -18.52 8.40
N SER A 43 2.04 -19.26 7.96
CA SER A 43 1.82 -19.55 6.54
C SER A 43 1.01 -18.45 5.86
N LEU A 44 1.10 -18.35 4.53
CA LEU A 44 0.22 -17.44 3.78
C LEU A 44 -1.26 -17.80 3.91
N SER A 45 -1.59 -19.06 4.20
CA SER A 45 -2.95 -19.49 4.52
C SER A 45 -3.48 -18.90 5.83
N ASP A 46 -2.61 -18.51 6.75
CA ASP A 46 -2.99 -17.86 8.01
C ASP A 46 -3.29 -16.37 7.80
N CYS A 47 -2.93 -15.80 6.64
CA CYS A 47 -3.26 -14.41 6.33
C CYS A 47 -4.76 -14.24 6.10
N GLU A 48 -5.42 -13.47 6.97
CA GLU A 48 -6.72 -12.84 6.68
C GLU A 48 -6.56 -11.68 5.68
N CYS A 49 -5.99 -11.98 4.52
CA CYS A 49 -5.74 -11.09 3.40
C CYS A 49 -7.07 -10.70 2.71
N ARG A 50 -7.97 -10.02 3.44
CA ARG A 50 -9.21 -9.44 2.92
C ARG A 50 -8.88 -8.16 2.16
N SER A 51 -9.51 -8.02 0.99
CA SER A 51 -9.32 -6.99 -0.05
C SER A 51 -8.27 -5.90 0.28
N PRO A 52 -7.09 -5.95 -0.36
CA PRO A 52 -5.96 -5.06 -0.13
C PRO A 52 -6.24 -3.67 -0.71
N THR A 53 -7.17 -2.96 -0.08
CA THR A 53 -7.27 -1.52 -0.25
C THR A 53 -6.21 -0.89 0.63
N PRO A 54 -5.22 -0.15 0.09
CA PRO A 54 -4.33 0.64 0.91
C PRO A 54 -5.17 1.68 1.65
N ARG A 55 -5.51 1.36 2.90
CA ARG A 55 -6.34 2.19 3.77
C ARG A 55 -5.43 2.79 4.82
N VAL A 56 -5.53 4.10 4.99
CA VAL A 56 -4.92 4.80 6.12
C VAL A 56 -6.00 4.92 7.18
N ASN A 57 -5.75 4.38 8.37
CA ASN A 57 -6.68 4.42 9.49
C ASN A 57 -6.04 5.14 10.66
N GLU A 58 -6.77 6.09 11.24
CA GLU A 58 -6.37 6.78 12.47
C GLU A 58 -6.75 5.95 13.69
N ASN A 59 -5.84 5.87 14.66
CA ASN A 59 -6.06 5.18 15.93
C ASN A 59 -6.44 6.20 17.03
N ALA A 60 -6.96 5.70 18.14
CA ALA A 60 -7.40 6.55 19.26
C ALA A 60 -6.26 7.36 19.92
N ASP A 61 -5.01 6.90 19.78
CA ASP A 61 -3.81 7.58 20.26
C ASP A 61 -3.25 8.64 19.28
N GLY A 62 -3.92 8.84 18.14
CA GLY A 62 -3.49 9.75 17.08
C GLY A 62 -2.43 9.21 16.12
N SER A 63 -2.00 7.95 16.28
CA SER A 63 -1.16 7.26 15.30
C SER A 63 -1.97 6.78 14.09
N PHE A 64 -1.30 6.42 13.01
CA PHE A 64 -1.94 5.97 11.78
C PHE A 64 -1.42 4.60 11.32
N ASN A 65 -2.29 3.77 10.75
CA ASN A 65 -1.94 2.48 10.17
C ASN A 65 -1.88 2.58 8.63
N TYR A 66 -0.86 1.97 8.02
CA TYR A 66 -0.56 2.11 6.59
C TYR A 66 -0.46 0.78 5.84
N GLY A 67 -0.87 0.81 4.56
CA GLY A 67 -0.65 -0.29 3.62
C GLY A 67 -1.50 -1.54 3.89
N ILE A 68 -1.15 -2.63 3.20
CA ILE A 68 -1.89 -3.90 3.24
C ILE A 68 -1.76 -4.64 4.59
N PHE A 69 -0.69 -4.37 5.34
CA PHE A 69 -0.42 -4.95 6.65
C PHE A 69 -0.80 -4.03 7.80
N GLN A 70 -1.36 -2.85 7.52
CA GLN A 70 -1.75 -1.87 8.54
C GLN A 70 -0.60 -1.53 9.51
N ILE A 71 0.60 -1.30 8.96
CA ILE A 71 1.80 -0.96 9.72
C ILE A 71 1.59 0.39 10.42
N ASN A 72 1.74 0.39 11.75
CA ASN A 72 1.43 1.53 12.61
C ASN A 72 2.61 2.54 12.70
N SER A 73 2.31 3.83 12.59
CA SER A 73 3.31 4.92 12.61
C SER A 73 3.87 5.24 13.99
N HIS A 74 3.24 4.81 15.09
CA HIS A 74 3.77 5.00 16.44
C HIS A 74 5.11 4.27 16.63
N TYR A 75 5.25 3.08 16.02
CA TYR A 75 6.41 2.21 16.26
C TYR A 75 7.30 2.03 15.02
N TRP A 76 6.69 1.78 13.85
CA TRP A 76 7.42 1.11 12.78
C TRP A 76 7.96 2.06 11.71
N CYS A 77 7.21 3.09 11.35
CA CYS A 77 7.55 4.02 10.27
C CYS A 77 7.24 5.46 10.67
N ASN A 78 7.88 6.44 10.01
CA ASN A 78 7.60 7.86 10.24
C ASN A 78 6.62 8.42 9.20
N ASP A 79 5.48 8.95 9.66
CA ASP A 79 4.49 9.63 8.81
C ASP A 79 4.58 11.17 8.89
N TYR A 80 5.43 11.68 9.77
CA TYR A 80 5.61 13.10 10.11
C TYR A 80 4.34 13.81 10.58
N ARG A 81 3.37 13.05 11.12
CA ARG A 81 2.08 13.54 11.63
C ARG A 81 1.84 13.19 13.09
N SER A 82 2.32 12.04 13.55
CA SER A 82 2.26 11.61 14.96
C SER A 82 3.67 11.39 15.54
N HIS A 83 3.76 11.18 16.85
CA HIS A 83 4.97 10.64 17.47
C HIS A 83 5.30 9.27 16.84
N SER A 84 6.59 8.97 16.67
CA SER A 84 7.06 7.74 16.03
C SER A 84 8.43 7.32 16.56
N GLU A 85 8.57 6.05 16.91
CA GLU A 85 9.87 5.42 17.20
C GLU A 85 10.65 5.06 15.92
N ASN A 86 9.94 4.90 14.79
CA ASN A 86 10.50 4.59 13.46
C ASN A 86 11.55 3.46 13.46
N ILE A 87 11.23 2.32 14.06
CA ILE A 87 12.12 1.15 14.21
C ILE A 87 12.61 0.64 12.84
N CYS A 88 11.78 0.70 11.80
CA CYS A 88 12.17 0.25 10.47
C CYS A 88 12.99 1.29 9.69
N HIS A 89 13.10 2.53 10.18
CA HIS A 89 13.77 3.64 9.49
C HIS A 89 13.19 3.98 8.11
N GLU A 90 11.86 3.92 7.96
CA GLU A 90 11.15 4.08 6.67
C GLU A 90 10.05 5.16 6.72
N ASP A 91 9.68 5.70 5.55
CA ASP A 91 8.53 6.61 5.39
C ASP A 91 7.23 5.82 5.20
N CYS A 92 6.25 6.06 6.09
CA CYS A 92 4.95 5.37 6.04
C CYS A 92 4.20 5.55 4.72
N LYS A 93 4.41 6.66 4.00
CA LYS A 93 3.77 6.92 2.70
C LYS A 93 4.29 5.98 1.61
N GLY A 94 5.51 5.45 1.76
CA GLY A 94 6.04 4.40 0.89
C GLY A 94 5.19 3.13 0.97
N LEU A 95 4.74 2.77 2.18
CA LEU A 95 3.92 1.57 2.43
C LEU A 95 2.49 1.68 1.86
N ALA A 96 1.98 2.91 1.73
CA ALA A 96 0.69 3.17 1.08
C ALA A 96 0.77 3.15 -0.45
N ARG A 97 1.98 3.24 -1.02
CA ARG A 97 2.21 3.25 -2.45
C ARG A 97 2.67 1.88 -2.89
N VAL A 98 1.78 1.17 -3.58
CA VAL A 98 2.16 0.00 -4.37
C VAL A 98 2.97 0.48 -5.59
N SER A 99 4.25 0.77 -5.40
CA SER A 99 5.18 1.07 -6.48
C SER A 99 5.89 -0.25 -6.81
N GLY A 100 5.42 -0.99 -7.83
CA GLY A 100 6.14 -2.19 -8.29
C GLY A 100 5.31 -3.44 -8.64
N TRP A 101 3.99 -3.46 -8.46
CA TRP A 101 3.14 -4.59 -8.90
C TRP A 101 2.78 -4.54 -10.40
N GLY A 102 3.78 -4.26 -11.23
CA GLY A 102 3.73 -4.45 -12.68
C GLY A 102 4.54 -5.70 -13.02
N ARG A 103 3.89 -6.65 -13.70
CA ARG A 103 4.53 -7.83 -14.31
C ARG A 103 5.84 -7.49 -15.01
#